data_AF-A0A507W4K4-F1
#
_entry.id   AF-A0A507W4K4-F1
#
_cell.length_a   1.000
_cell.length_b   1.000
_cell.length_c   1.000
_cell.angle_alpha   90.00
_cell.angle_beta   90.00
_cell.angle_gamma   90.00
#
_symmetry.space_group_name_H-M   'P 1'
#
loop_
_entity.id
_entity.type
_entity.pdbx_description
1 polymer ?
#
loop_
_entity_poly.entity_id
_entity_poly.type
_entity_poly.pdbx_seq_one_letter_code
_entity_poly.pdbx_strand_id
1 'polypeptide(L)' 'MLTTLLPARVDDVLELDELWSFFHKRDNKLWNWIALCRRTRQVVAYVCGNRDSEACSGQ' A
#
# COMPACT_ATOMS: atom_id res chain seq x y z
N MET A 1 21.44 -4.32 -11.52
CA MET A 1 20.01 -4.62 -11.30
C MET A 1 19.26 -3.30 -11.39
N LEU A 2 18.34 -3.13 -12.33
CA LEU A 2 17.61 -1.87 -12.48
C LEU A 2 16.62 -1.75 -11.31
N THR A 3 16.75 -0.70 -10.51
CA THR A 3 15.74 -0.34 -9.51
C THR A 3 14.58 0.34 -10.22
N THR A 4 13.38 -0.21 -10.11
CA THR A 4 12.16 0.39 -10.66
C THR A 4 11.71 1.60 -9.85
N LEU A 5 12.13 1.72 -8.58
CA LEU A 5 11.80 2.86 -7.73
C LEU A 5 12.67 4.06 -8.11
N LEU A 6 12.01 5.19 -8.35
CA LEU A 6 12.67 6.48 -8.47
C LEU A 6 13.21 6.90 -7.09
N PRO A 7 14.31 7.67 -7.05
CA PRO A 7 14.87 8.14 -5.79
C PRO A 7 13.84 9.00 -5.03
N ALA A 8 13.75 8.74 -3.73
CA ALA A 8 12.94 9.52 -2.81
C ALA A 8 13.49 10.95 -2.68
N ARG A 9 12.59 11.90 -2.49
CA ARG A 9 12.91 13.31 -2.21
C ARG A 9 12.30 13.71 -0.87
N VAL A 10 12.89 14.73 -0.26
CA VAL A 10 12.46 15.23 1.06
C VAL A 10 11.03 15.78 1.03
N ASP A 11 10.59 16.30 -0.11
CA ASP A 11 9.25 16.85 -0.34
C ASP A 11 8.23 15.81 -0.82
N ASP A 12 8.59 14.52 -0.85
CA ASP A 12 7.66 13.47 -1.26
C ASP A 12 6.55 13.28 -0.22
N VAL A 13 5.32 13.55 -0.67
CA VAL A 13 4.10 13.28 0.10
C VAL A 13 3.59 11.89 -0.27
N LEU A 14 3.31 11.08 0.75
CA LEU A 14 2.71 9.76 0.60
C LEU A 14 1.21 9.84 0.91
N GLU A 15 0.40 9.29 0.02
CA GLU A 15 -1.03 9.05 0.22
C GLU A 15 -1.22 7.60 0.65
N LEU A 16 -1.95 7.39 1.74
CA LEU A 16 -2.38 6.07 2.18
C LEU A 16 -3.77 5.80 1.61
N ASP A 17 -3.91 4.69 0.89
CA ASP A 17 -5.20 4.28 0.31
C ASP A 17 -5.61 2.89 0.81
N GLU A 18 -6.91 2.74 1.01
CA GLU A 18 -7.54 1.52 1.53
C GLU A 18 -8.28 0.82 0.38
N LEU A 19 -7.84 -0.40 0.07
CA LEU A 19 -8.37 -1.21 -1.01
C LEU A 19 -8.91 -2.52 -0.43
N TRP A 20 -9.99 -3.03 -1.00
CA TRP A 20 -10.43 -4.40 -0.76
C TRP A 20 -10.50 -5.17 -2.07
N SER A 21 -10.01 -6.41 -2.02
CA SER A 21 -10.12 -7.35 -3.13
C SER A 21 -10.76 -8.65 -2.66
N PHE A 22 -11.19 -9.46 -3.61
CA PHE A 22 -11.76 -10.78 -3.35
C PHE A 22 -10.83 -11.85 -3.90
N PHE A 23 -10.49 -12.85 -3.10
CA PHE A 23 -9.65 -13.96 -3.55
C PHE A 23 -10.50 -15.20 -3.87
N HIS A 24 -10.55 -15.57 -5.15
CA HIS A 24 -11.29 -16.73 -5.70
C HIS A 24 -12.82 -16.68 -5.56
N LYS A 25 -13.38 -16.21 -4.43
CA LYS A 25 -14.81 -16.05 -4.16
C LYS A 25 -15.09 -14.69 -3.51
N ARG A 26 -16.30 -14.16 -3.69
CA ARG A 26 -16.72 -12.85 -3.13
C ARG A 26 -16.81 -12.82 -1.61
N ASP A 27 -16.85 -13.96 -0.95
CA ASP A 27 -16.86 -14.02 0.52
C ASP A 27 -15.46 -13.86 1.12
N ASN A 28 -14.42 -14.13 0.32
CA ASN A 28 -13.02 -14.04 0.73
C ASN A 28 -12.49 -12.62 0.51
N LYS A 29 -12.93 -11.69 1.35
CA LYS A 29 -12.44 -10.31 1.34
C LYS A 29 -11.02 -10.24 1.91
N LEU A 30 -10.12 -9.61 1.16
CA LEU A 30 -8.77 -9.26 1.59
C LEU A 30 -8.64 -7.74 1.62
N TRP A 31 -8.13 -7.20 2.72
CA TRP A 31 -7.80 -5.78 2.83
C TRP A 31 -6.36 -5.54 2.40
N ASN A 32 -6.16 -4.49 1.62
CA ASN A 32 -4.86 -4.06 1.14
C ASN A 32 -4.73 -2.57 1.42
N TRP A 33 -3.68 -2.21 2.12
CA TRP A 33 -3.28 -0.83 2.31
C TRP A 33 -2.11 -0.56 1.39
N ILE A 34 -2.11 0.58 0.71
CA ILE A 34 -0.96 1.00 -0.12
C ILE A 34 -0.51 2.40 0.28
N ALA A 35 0.80 2.63 0.27
CA ALA A 35 1.38 3.96 0.33
C ALA A 35 1.84 4.37 -1.08
N LEU A 36 1.22 5.41 -1.62
CA LEU A 36 1.47 5.93 -2.96
C LEU A 36 2.23 7.26 -2.86
N CYS A 37 3.39 7.37 -3.52
CA CYS A 37 4.06 8.67 -3.67
C CYS A 37 3.30 9.53 -4.69
N ARG A 38 2.79 10.69 -4.27
CA ARG A 38 1.98 11.58 -5.13
C ARG A 38 2.72 12.06 -6.38
N ARG A 39 4.01 12.35 -6.23
CA ARG A 39 4.87 12.90 -7.29
C ARG A 39 5.16 11.85 -8.37
N THR A 40 5.56 10.65 -7.97
CA THR A 40 5.99 9.59 -8.91
C THR A 40 4.85 8.67 -9.32
N ARG A 41 3.74 8.68 -8.57
CA ARG A 41 2.64 7.72 -8.65
C ARG A 41 3.10 6.27 -8.48
N GLN A 42 4.21 6.06 -7.74
CA GLN A 42 4.71 4.73 -7.43
C GLN A 42 4.22 4.29 -6.06
N VAL A 43 3.79 3.03 -5.96
CA VAL A 43 3.52 2.39 -4.68
C VAL A 43 4.87 2.08 -4.02
N VAL A 44 5.10 2.63 -2.84
CA VAL A 44 6.38 2.51 -2.11
C VAL A 44 6.31 1.51 -0.95
N ALA A 45 5.10 1.23 -0.45
CA ALA A 45 4.84 0.20 0.55
C ALA A 45 3.41 -0.33 0.41
N TYR A 46 3.16 -1.54 0.89
CA TYR A 46 1.81 -2.10 0.98
C TYR A 46 1.70 -3.07 2.16
N VAL A 47 0.48 -3.28 2.65
CA VAL A 47 0.16 -4.27 3.69
C VAL A 47 -1.08 -5.03 3.25
N CYS A 48 -1.00 -6.36 3.22
CA CYS A 48 -2.13 -7.25 2.95
C CYS A 48 -2.54 -7.94 4.25
N GLY A 49 -3.81 -7.86 4.64
CA GLY A 49 -4.26 -8.45 5.90
C GLY A 49 -5.77 -8.32 6.16
N ASN A 50 -6.16 -8.62 7.39
CA ASN A 50 -7.52 -8.35 7.87
C ASN A 50 -7.73 -6.85 8.10
N ARG A 51 -8.99 -6.42 8.13
CA ARG A 51 -9.38 -5.02 8.40
C ARG A 51 -8.96 -4.56 9.79
N ASP A 52 -8.83 -5.52 10.71
CA ASP A 52 -8.56 -5.26 12.11
C ASP A 52 -7.20 -4.56 12.17
N SER A 53 -7.26 -3.30 12.59
CA SER A 53 -6.27 -2.24 12.46
C SER A 53 -4.93 -2.49 13.15
N GLU A 54 -4.64 -3.71 13.58
CA GLU A 54 -3.36 -4.08 14.19
C GLU A 54 -2.20 -4.03 13.19
N ALA A 55 -2.48 -4.16 11.88
CA ALA A 55 -1.44 -4.17 10.85
C ALA A 55 -0.93 -2.77 10.43
N CYS A 56 -1.57 -1.68 10.85
CA CYS A 56 -1.21 -0.30 10.47
C CYS A 56 -0.53 0.49 11.60
N SER A 57 -0.49 -0.05 12.82
CA SER A 57 0.35 0.43 13.91
C SER A 57 1.77 -0.10 13.71
N GLY A 58 2.64 0.71 13.12
CA GLY A 58 4.02 0.35 12.79
C GLY A 58 4.75 -0.36 13.95
N GLN A 59 5.32 -1.52 13.61
CA GLN A 59 6.38 -2.19 14.37
C GLN A 59 7.58 -2.37 13.44
#